data_AF-A0A855IU90-F1
#
_entry.id   AF-A0A855IU90-F1
#
_cell.length_a   1.000
_cell.length_b   1.000
_cell.length_c   1.000
_cell.angle_alpha   90.00
_cell.angle_beta   90.00
_cell.angle_gamma   90.00
#
_symmetry.space_group_name_H-M   'P 1'
#
loop_
_entity.id
_entity.type
_entity.pdbx_description
1 polymer ?
#
loop_
_entity_poly.entity_id
_entity_poly.type
_entity_poly.pdbx_seq_one_letter_code
_entity_poly.pdbx_strand_id
1 'polypeptide(L)'
;MANKVPEAVRKFTAIHGNLESDNPEDWSNSAHSCRRILQDLADVLFPPTNDRNTTAGKPIKLGPDNYINRLICFAEDQVESKTYTEVVGSQLKYLGHRLDSLFNAAQKGSHATISTREEAERYVVYTYMIVGDILRLANEEKPTDVAMA
;
A
#
# COMPACT_ATOMS: atom_id res chain seq x y z
N MET A 1 -9.24 -12.20 3.58
CA MET A 1 -8.87 -10.93 4.23
C MET A 1 -8.61 -11.08 5.73
N ALA A 2 -9.58 -11.55 6.52
CA ALA A 2 -9.52 -11.50 8.00
C ALA A 2 -8.32 -12.22 8.67
N ASN A 3 -7.84 -13.34 8.13
CA ASN A 3 -6.77 -14.11 8.78
C ASN A 3 -5.33 -13.60 8.54
N LYS A 4 -5.09 -12.76 7.53
CA LYS A 4 -3.73 -12.26 7.23
C LYS A 4 -3.48 -10.83 7.70
N VAL A 5 -4.52 -9.97 7.75
CA VAL A 5 -4.38 -8.56 8.18
C VAL A 5 -5.62 -8.07 8.94
N PRO A 6 -5.93 -8.64 10.12
CA PRO A 6 -7.11 -8.23 10.93
C PRO A 6 -7.06 -6.74 11.34
N GLU A 7 -5.85 -6.21 11.52
CA GLU A 7 -5.60 -4.79 11.81
C GLU A 7 -6.03 -3.85 10.66
N ALA A 8 -5.91 -4.26 9.39
CA ALA A 8 -6.33 -3.42 8.26
C ALA A 8 -7.85 -3.24 8.23
N VAL A 9 -8.61 -4.30 8.56
CA VAL A 9 -10.08 -4.25 8.63
C VAL A 9 -10.54 -3.25 9.69
N ARG A 10 -9.94 -3.28 10.88
CA ARG A 10 -10.23 -2.31 11.95
C ARG A 10 -9.94 -0.88 11.52
N LYS A 11 -8.84 -0.65 10.81
CA LYS A 11 -8.48 0.68 10.30
C LYS A 11 -9.46 1.18 9.24
N PHE A 12 -9.96 0.33 8.35
CA PHE A 12 -11.01 0.73 7.41
C PHE A 12 -12.31 1.14 8.10
N THR A 13 -12.71 0.48 9.20
CA THR A 13 -13.87 0.90 10.00
C THR A 13 -13.68 2.29 10.63
N ALA A 14 -12.50 2.56 11.19
CA ALA A 14 -12.19 3.87 11.77
C ALA A 14 -12.17 4.99 10.70
N ILE A 15 -11.61 4.69 9.53
CA ILE A 15 -11.61 5.59 8.37
C ILE A 15 -13.04 5.98 7.97
N HIS A 16 -13.98 5.04 7.98
CA HIS A 16 -15.36 5.35 7.58
C HIS A 16 -16.00 6.43 8.47
N GLY A 17 -15.83 6.33 9.79
CA GLY A 17 -16.31 7.36 10.72
C GLY A 17 -15.64 8.72 10.50
N ASN A 18 -14.34 8.74 10.21
CA ASN A 18 -13.62 9.98 9.93
C ASN A 18 -14.06 10.65 8.62
N LEU A 19 -14.47 9.89 7.61
CA LEU A 19 -14.98 10.43 6.35
C LEU A 19 -16.36 11.06 6.49
N GLU A 20 -17.17 10.62 7.45
CA GLU A 20 -18.48 11.20 7.74
C GLU A 20 -18.41 12.52 8.53
N SER A 21 -17.24 12.85 9.08
CA SER A 21 -16.97 14.11 9.75
C SER A 21 -16.88 15.28 8.77
N ASP A 22 -17.26 16.47 9.22
CA ASP A 22 -17.05 17.74 8.53
C ASP A 22 -15.71 18.41 8.90
N ASN A 23 -14.84 17.70 9.65
CA ASN A 23 -13.54 18.18 10.08
C ASN A 23 -12.42 17.74 9.10
N PRO A 24 -11.70 18.68 8.44
CA PRO A 24 -10.58 18.37 7.57
C PRO A 24 -9.42 17.61 8.23
N GLU A 25 -9.26 17.73 9.55
CA GLU A 25 -8.27 16.94 10.29
C GLU A 25 -8.62 15.45 10.27
N ASP A 26 -9.90 15.09 10.35
CA ASP A 26 -10.35 13.69 10.29
C ASP A 26 -10.10 13.08 8.90
N TRP A 27 -10.26 13.89 7.85
CA TRP A 27 -9.91 13.50 6.48
C TRP A 27 -8.40 13.27 6.33
N SER A 28 -7.58 14.13 6.93
CA SER A 28 -6.12 13.98 6.95
C SER A 28 -5.70 12.72 7.73
N ASN A 29 -6.35 12.46 8.88
CA ASN A 29 -6.18 11.24 9.67
C ASN A 29 -6.58 9.98 8.88
N SER A 30 -7.57 10.08 8.00
CA SER A 30 -7.97 8.98 7.11
C SER A 30 -6.85 8.62 6.14
N ALA A 31 -6.21 9.61 5.50
CA ALA A 31 -5.07 9.34 4.62
C ALA A 31 -3.84 8.82 5.38
N HIS A 32 -3.59 9.28 6.60
CA HIS A 32 -2.55 8.69 7.46
C HIS A 32 -2.84 7.22 7.76
N SER A 33 -4.11 6.89 8.02
CA SER A 33 -4.55 5.51 8.24
C SER A 33 -4.36 4.65 6.98
N CYS A 34 -4.65 5.19 5.79
CA CYS A 34 -4.37 4.53 4.50
C CYS A 34 -2.88 4.18 4.35
N ARG A 35 -1.98 5.13 4.64
CA ARG A 35 -0.53 4.89 4.62
C ARG A 35 -0.16 3.76 5.57
N ARG A 36 -0.70 3.77 6.79
CA ARG A 36 -0.41 2.75 7.80
C ARG A 36 -0.89 1.36 7.38
N ILE A 37 -2.05 1.25 6.73
CA ILE A 37 -2.56 0.00 6.17
C ILE A 37 -1.56 -0.59 5.17
N LEU A 38 -1.01 0.23 4.27
CA LEU A 38 -0.01 -0.25 3.29
C LEU A 38 1.31 -0.66 3.95
N GLN A 39 1.74 0.05 5.00
CA GLN A 39 2.91 -0.35 5.78
C GLN A 39 2.71 -1.69 6.48
N ASP A 40 1.58 -1.86 7.18
CA ASP A 40 1.28 -3.12 7.88
C ASP A 40 1.15 -4.29 6.90
N LEU A 41 0.54 -4.05 5.73
CA LEU A 41 0.48 -5.06 4.66
C LEU A 41 1.87 -5.44 4.15
N ALA A 42 2.74 -4.45 3.93
CA ALA A 42 4.13 -4.70 3.54
C ALA A 42 4.87 -5.48 4.64
N ASP A 43 4.70 -5.13 5.91
CA ASP A 43 5.37 -5.81 7.02
C ASP A 43 4.98 -7.29 7.14
N VAL A 44 3.73 -7.64 6.79
CA VAL A 44 3.25 -9.03 6.76
C VAL A 44 3.75 -9.79 5.53
N LEU A 45 3.68 -9.18 4.34
CA LEU A 45 3.93 -9.89 3.07
C LEU A 45 5.40 -9.86 2.64
N PHE A 46 6.11 -8.80 3.00
CA PHE A 46 7.50 -8.56 2.64
C PHE A 46 8.16 -7.73 3.75
N PRO A 47 8.54 -8.37 4.87
CA PRO A 47 9.18 -7.69 6.00
C PRO A 47 10.40 -6.87 5.55
N PRO A 48 10.82 -5.84 6.30
CA PRO A 48 12.02 -5.07 5.96
C PRO A 48 13.25 -5.98 5.81
N THR A 49 13.98 -5.84 4.71
CA THR A 49 15.18 -6.63 4.40
C THR A 49 16.33 -5.75 3.94
N ASN A 50 17.48 -6.37 3.68
CA ASN A 50 18.56 -5.73 2.94
C ASN A 50 18.09 -5.30 1.55
N ASP A 51 18.70 -4.24 1.04
CA ASP A 51 18.44 -3.71 -0.29
C ASP A 51 18.76 -4.74 -1.37
N ARG A 52 17.96 -4.75 -2.44
CA ARG A 52 18.16 -5.63 -3.62
C ARG A 52 18.45 -4.81 -4.85
N ASN A 53 19.15 -5.36 -5.83
CA ASN A 53 19.30 -4.72 -7.13
C ASN A 53 18.18 -5.15 -8.07
N THR A 54 17.67 -4.22 -8.88
CA THR A 54 16.84 -4.57 -10.05
C THR A 54 17.66 -5.40 -11.05
N THR A 55 16.99 -6.05 -12.00
CA THR A 55 17.65 -6.69 -13.16
C THR A 55 18.50 -5.70 -13.97
N ALA A 56 18.19 -4.40 -13.89
CA ALA A 56 18.95 -3.31 -14.51
C ALA A 56 20.09 -2.76 -13.62
N GLY A 57 20.40 -3.42 -12.50
CA GLY A 57 21.51 -3.05 -11.59
C GLY A 57 21.24 -1.84 -10.68
N LYS A 58 20.00 -1.35 -10.61
CA LYS A 58 19.65 -0.20 -9.75
C LYS A 58 19.32 -0.68 -8.34
N PRO A 59 19.89 -0.09 -7.27
CA PRO A 59 19.54 -0.47 -5.91
C PRO A 59 18.08 -0.09 -5.59
N ILE A 60 17.36 -1.04 -5.00
CA ILE A 60 16.00 -0.90 -4.46
C ILE A 60 16.12 -0.94 -2.95
N LYS A 61 15.72 0.16 -2.31
CA LYS A 61 15.66 0.25 -0.85
C LYS A 61 14.52 -0.60 -0.31
N LEU A 62 14.79 -1.47 0.66
CA LEU A 62 13.81 -2.39 1.26
C LEU A 62 13.73 -2.26 2.79
N GLY A 63 14.25 -1.16 3.34
CA GLY A 63 14.10 -0.85 4.76
C GLY A 63 12.65 -0.50 5.18
N PRO A 64 12.43 -0.25 6.48
CA PRO A 64 11.09 -0.06 7.08
C PRO A 64 10.23 0.99 6.36
N ASP A 65 10.84 2.12 6.01
CA ASP A 65 10.15 3.25 5.35
C ASP A 65 9.80 2.99 3.88
N ASN A 66 10.37 1.95 3.26
CA ASN A 66 10.22 1.68 1.83
C ASN A 66 9.09 0.68 1.54
N TYR A 67 7.97 0.80 2.26
CA TYR A 67 6.82 -0.11 2.16
C TYR A 67 6.28 -0.26 0.73
N ILE A 68 6.28 0.81 -0.07
CA ILE A 68 5.89 0.76 -1.50
C ILE A 68 6.84 -0.13 -2.31
N ASN A 69 8.15 0.04 -2.14
CA ASN A 69 9.11 -0.80 -2.83
C ASN A 69 8.95 -2.26 -2.43
N ARG A 70 8.74 -2.52 -1.13
CA ARG A 70 8.50 -3.88 -0.61
C ARG A 70 7.26 -4.53 -1.22
N LEU A 71 6.15 -3.80 -1.35
CA LEU A 71 4.93 -4.32 -2.00
C LEU A 71 5.08 -4.54 -3.51
N ILE A 72 5.83 -3.68 -4.20
CA ILE A 72 6.17 -3.89 -5.62
C ILE A 72 7.02 -5.16 -5.77
N CYS A 73 8.02 -5.31 -4.90
CA CYS A 73 8.90 -6.47 -4.92
C CYS A 73 8.12 -7.76 -4.66
N PHE A 74 7.20 -7.73 -3.69
CA PHE A 74 6.28 -8.82 -3.45
C PHE A 74 5.47 -9.18 -4.70
N ALA A 75 4.87 -8.20 -5.38
CA ALA A 75 4.08 -8.46 -6.59
C ALA A 75 4.92 -9.07 -7.73
N GLU A 76 6.15 -8.56 -7.93
CA GLU A 76 7.14 -9.13 -8.86
C GLU A 76 7.48 -10.59 -8.54
N ASP A 77 7.56 -10.95 -7.26
CA ASP A 77 7.92 -12.31 -6.83
C ASP A 77 6.75 -13.32 -6.90
N GLN A 78 5.50 -12.83 -7.04
CA GLN A 78 4.30 -13.67 -7.13
C GLN A 78 3.82 -13.95 -8.56
N VAL A 79 4.08 -13.07 -9.52
CA VAL A 79 3.47 -13.15 -10.86
C VAL A 79 4.52 -13.00 -11.96
N GLU A 80 4.52 -13.93 -12.93
CA GLU A 80 5.41 -13.86 -14.10
C GLU A 80 4.97 -12.80 -15.14
N SER A 81 3.67 -12.48 -15.17
CA SER A 81 3.09 -11.47 -16.05
C SER A 81 3.63 -10.06 -15.74
N LYS A 82 4.56 -9.62 -16.57
CA LYS A 82 5.15 -8.27 -16.51
C LYS A 82 4.09 -7.17 -16.57
N THR A 83 3.10 -7.31 -17.43
CA THR A 83 2.03 -6.30 -17.58
C THR A 83 1.21 -6.14 -16.31
N TYR A 84 0.87 -7.24 -15.64
CA TYR A 84 0.10 -7.16 -14.40
C TYR A 84 0.91 -6.46 -13.30
N THR A 85 2.18 -6.85 -13.16
CA THR A 85 3.09 -6.26 -12.17
C THR A 85 3.40 -4.79 -12.46
N GLU A 86 3.49 -4.39 -13.72
CA GLU A 86 3.61 -2.98 -14.13
C GLU A 86 2.38 -2.16 -13.73
N VAL A 87 1.17 -2.69 -13.93
CA VAL A 87 -0.08 -2.04 -13.55
C VAL A 87 -0.14 -1.86 -12.03
N VAL A 88 -0.01 -2.95 -11.26
CA VAL A 88 -0.04 -2.90 -9.78
C VAL A 88 1.08 -2.00 -9.25
N GLY A 89 2.28 -2.12 -9.81
CA GLY A 89 3.43 -1.31 -9.42
C GLY A 89 3.25 0.17 -9.71
N SER A 90 2.62 0.53 -10.84
CA SER A 90 2.31 1.93 -11.16
C SER A 90 1.29 2.54 -10.20
N GLN A 91 0.25 1.78 -9.84
CA GLN A 91 -0.77 2.20 -8.87
C GLN A 91 -0.18 2.38 -7.46
N LEU A 92 0.66 1.43 -7.02
CA LEU A 92 1.38 1.52 -5.75
C LEU A 92 2.28 2.74 -5.69
N LYS A 93 3.07 3.01 -6.74
CA LYS A 93 3.92 4.20 -6.81
C LYS A 93 3.09 5.47 -6.72
N TYR A 94 2.02 5.57 -7.50
CA TYR A 94 1.15 6.75 -7.51
C TYR A 94 0.54 7.01 -6.13
N LEU A 95 -0.11 6.01 -5.54
CA LEU A 95 -0.78 6.16 -4.25
C LEU A 95 0.23 6.41 -3.12
N GLY A 96 1.32 5.65 -3.08
CA GLY A 96 2.37 5.80 -2.09
C GLY A 96 3.02 7.17 -2.11
N HIS A 97 3.42 7.66 -3.29
CA HIS A 97 3.96 9.01 -3.43
C HIS A 97 2.99 10.08 -2.95
N ARG A 98 1.69 9.92 -3.24
CA ARG A 98 0.67 10.90 -2.84
C ARG A 98 0.45 10.90 -1.32
N LEU A 99 0.34 9.73 -0.70
CA LEU A 99 0.22 9.58 0.76
C LEU A 99 1.46 10.09 1.50
N ASP A 100 2.67 9.78 1.00
CA ASP A 100 3.91 10.26 1.61
C ASP A 100 4.07 11.77 1.46
N SER A 101 3.66 12.33 0.31
CA SER A 101 3.72 13.79 0.09
C SER A 101 2.78 14.54 1.05
N LEU A 102 1.56 14.03 1.25
CA LEU A 102 0.61 14.57 2.22
C LEU A 102 1.15 14.47 3.66
N PHE A 103 1.69 13.31 4.02
CA PHE A 103 2.28 13.11 5.35
C PHE A 103 3.45 14.08 5.59
N ASN A 104 4.36 14.20 4.63
CA ASN A 104 5.52 15.10 4.72
C ASN A 104 5.12 16.57 4.77
N ALA A 105 4.05 16.96 4.06
CA ALA A 105 3.48 18.30 4.14
C ALA A 105 2.92 18.60 5.53
N ALA A 106 2.08 17.72 6.07
CA ALA A 106 1.48 17.86 7.39
C ALA A 106 2.56 17.98 8.50
N GLN A 107 3.60 17.14 8.45
CA GLN A 107 4.72 17.18 9.41
C GLN A 107 5.53 18.49 9.38
N LYS A 108 5.58 19.17 8.23
CA LYS A 108 6.30 20.44 8.07
C LYS A 108 5.44 21.66 8.44
N GLY A 109 4.20 21.46 8.92
CA GLY A 109 3.25 22.55 9.16
C GLY A 109 2.83 23.29 7.89
N SER A 110 3.06 22.68 6.72
CA SER A 110 2.56 23.19 5.45
C SER A 110 1.04 22.98 5.41
N HIS A 111 0.27 23.99 5.02
CA HIS A 111 -1.19 23.87 4.79
C HIS A 111 -1.57 22.91 3.64
N ALA A 112 -0.68 22.01 3.19
CA ALA A 112 -1.03 20.90 2.33
C ALA A 112 -1.73 19.81 3.15
N THR A 113 -2.94 20.16 3.58
CA THR A 113 -3.94 19.29 4.20
C THR A 113 -4.89 18.76 3.13
N ILE A 114 -5.64 17.71 3.46
CA ILE A 114 -6.75 17.31 2.61
C ILE A 114 -7.87 18.33 2.79
N SER A 115 -8.17 19.05 1.71
CA SER A 115 -9.09 20.19 1.75
C SER A 115 -10.54 19.80 1.49
N THR A 116 -10.79 18.59 0.98
CA THR A 116 -12.15 18.12 0.69
C THR A 116 -12.35 16.66 1.08
N ARG A 117 -13.57 16.33 1.47
CA ARG A 117 -13.99 14.96 1.77
C ARG A 117 -13.77 14.02 0.58
N GLU A 118 -14.09 14.46 -0.63
CA GLU A 118 -13.98 13.66 -1.86
C GLU A 118 -12.52 13.27 -2.16
N GLU A 119 -11.56 14.12 -1.77
CA GLU A 119 -10.15 13.78 -1.87
C GLU A 119 -9.78 12.67 -0.88
N ALA A 120 -10.23 12.74 0.38
CA ALA A 120 -10.00 11.67 1.35
C ALA A 120 -10.67 10.36 0.94
N GLU A 121 -11.92 10.40 0.50
CA GLU A 121 -12.66 9.23 0.01
C GLU A 121 -11.90 8.54 -1.12
N ARG A 122 -11.30 9.30 -2.04
CA ARG A 122 -10.51 8.76 -3.14
C ARG A 122 -9.28 7.99 -2.65
N TYR A 123 -8.55 8.51 -1.66
CA TYR A 123 -7.42 7.76 -1.08
C TYR A 123 -7.86 6.47 -0.43
N VAL A 124 -9.00 6.48 0.25
CA VAL A 124 -9.56 5.31 0.91
C VAL A 124 -9.96 4.25 -0.11
N VAL A 125 -10.67 4.65 -1.16
CA VAL A 125 -11.08 3.74 -2.26
C VAL A 125 -9.84 3.15 -2.96
N TYR A 126 -8.85 3.96 -3.31
CA TYR A 126 -7.62 3.46 -3.94
C TYR A 126 -6.84 2.53 -3.02
N THR A 127 -6.78 2.83 -1.72
CA THR A 127 -6.15 1.95 -0.74
C THR A 127 -6.90 0.62 -0.64
N TYR A 128 -8.23 0.65 -0.63
CA TYR A 128 -9.04 -0.57 -0.61
C TYR A 128 -8.81 -1.43 -1.86
N MET A 129 -8.81 -0.82 -3.05
CA MET A 129 -8.57 -1.53 -4.32
C MET A 129 -7.19 -2.19 -4.34
N ILE A 130 -6.12 -1.45 -4.03
CA ILE A 130 -4.76 -1.99 -4.10
C ILE A 130 -4.49 -3.07 -3.04
N VAL A 131 -5.08 -2.93 -1.84
CA VAL A 131 -5.03 -3.97 -0.81
C VAL A 131 -5.72 -5.24 -1.31
N GLY A 132 -6.86 -5.10 -1.99
CA GLY A 132 -7.56 -6.21 -2.64
C GLY A 132 -6.68 -6.93 -3.68
N ASP A 133 -6.06 -6.17 -4.57
CA ASP A 133 -5.19 -6.70 -5.63
C ASP A 133 -3.98 -7.44 -5.04
N ILE A 134 -3.29 -6.86 -4.06
CA ILE A 134 -2.14 -7.49 -3.41
C ILE A 134 -2.53 -8.75 -2.65
N LEU A 135 -3.66 -8.73 -1.94
CA LEU A 135 -4.14 -9.91 -1.21
C LEU A 135 -4.59 -11.02 -2.15
N ARG A 136 -5.07 -10.69 -3.35
CA ARG A 136 -5.35 -11.68 -4.40
C ARG A 136 -4.06 -12.39 -4.79
N LEU A 137 -2.98 -11.64 -5.05
CA LEU A 137 -1.66 -12.20 -5.32
C LEU A 137 -1.13 -13.07 -4.19
N ALA A 138 -1.34 -12.64 -2.94
CA ALA A 138 -0.90 -13.40 -1.77
C ALA A 138 -1.67 -14.69 -1.53
N ASN A 139 -2.77 -14.93 -2.24
CA ASN A 139 -3.61 -16.13 -2.13
C ASN A 139 -3.68 -16.92 -3.44
N GLU A 140 -3.07 -16.47 -4.53
CA GLU A 140 -2.86 -17.30 -5.71
C GLU A 140 -1.82 -18.36 -5.32
N GLU A 141 -2.26 -19.63 -5.20
CA GLU A 141 -1.33 -20.75 -5.00
C GLU A 141 -0.40 -20.83 -6.22
N LYS A 142 0.91 -20.78 -5.99
CA LYS A 142 1.86 -21.12 -7.06
C LYS A 142 1.56 -22.56 -7.49
N PRO A 143 1.49 -22.88 -8.80
CA PRO A 143 1.37 -24.25 -9.24
C PRO A 143 2.48 -25.06 -8.59
N THR A 144 2.11 -26.01 -7.74
CA THR A 144 3.09 -26.88 -7.08
C THR A 144 3.87 -27.61 -8.17
N ASP A 145 5.19 -27.55 -8.13
CA ASP A 145 6.15 -28.22 -9.03
C ASP A 145 6.13 -29.76 -8.81
N VAL A 146 4.94 -30.36 -8.83
CA VAL A 146 4.70 -31.81 -8.70
C VAL A 146 4.03 -32.28 -9.98
N ALA A 147 4.77 -32.18 -11.08
CA ALA A 147 4.51 -32.95 -12.30
C ALA A 147 5.78 -33.07 -13.15
N MET A 148 6.93 -33.37 -12.54
CA MET A 148 8.08 -33.96 -13.25
C MET A 148 8.74 -35.02 -12.36
N ALA A 149 8.11 -36.20 -12.30
CA ALA A 149 8.72 -37.47 -11.93
C ALA A 149 7.92 -38.61 -12.56
#